data_AF-A0A518C996-F1
#
_entry.id   AF-A0A518C996-F1
#
_cell.length_a   1.000
_cell.length_b   1.000
_cell.length_c   1.000
_cell.angle_alpha   90.00
_cell.angle_beta   90.00
_cell.angle_gamma   90.00
#
_symmetry.space_group_name_H-M   'P 1'
#
loop_
_entity.id
_entity.type
_entity.pdbx_description
1 polymer ?
#
loop_
_entity_poly.entity_id
_entity_poly.type
_entity_poly.pdbx_seq_one_letter_code
_entity_poly.pdbx_strand_id
1 'polypeptide(L)'
;MEDAEIVAICDRNSSAAKAMASEFAVARTYTSLDEALSSARADFVDIITPPSSHLDLVEMAARHRLPVICQKPLAPNLETAERIVSVAARSGIRLMVHENFRFQPWHRAVKSLLDAGVIGSQLHTISCHTRLGDGWGDEAYLGRQPYFRDMQRFLIQETGVHFIDTFRYLAGEIDEVFCTTKRLNKAIQGEDAVHLLIRFASGAMGTWDANRYNESLCTDPRYTFGTFVLEGNEGSIWVNEEGEITVARLGDTPKRHEFEAPRTGFAGDCVLAAQRHFIDCLQTGNLFETSGNDYLANLRIVESAYDSAARNRPVRIEHHQPSRQIIDLSIPINNRLPGAEITACKTVDQDGWNATTISLYSHCGTHMDAPKHFLTQGTSIDQMPLEPFIGTAKVIDLTPVIPKELLTVERITEATGTINAGDRVLLRTDWHRNLGTSKYRNELPRISPELARWFVEKQVALVGVEPPSVADVNNLDELTEVHRILLEGNIVIVEGLTNLDQLTRDEVEFITLPLRIESGDGCPVRAIAIQSNTQTPLR
;
A
#
# COMPACT_ATOMS: atom_id res chain seq x y z
N MET A 1 -0.35 31.16 1.73
CA MET A 1 -0.16 30.22 0.61
C MET A 1 -0.76 30.88 -0.62
N GLU A 2 0.00 31.11 -1.69
CA GLU A 2 -0.51 31.85 -2.88
C GLU A 2 -1.27 30.96 -3.87
N ASP A 3 -1.05 29.65 -3.79
CA ASP A 3 -1.52 28.62 -4.72
C ASP A 3 -2.62 27.71 -4.12
N ALA A 4 -3.19 28.10 -2.98
CA ALA A 4 -4.31 27.42 -2.35
C ALA A 4 -5.20 28.44 -1.60
N GLU A 5 -6.51 28.31 -1.75
CA GLU A 5 -7.51 29.11 -1.04
C GLU A 5 -8.60 28.23 -0.42
N ILE A 6 -9.17 28.70 0.70
CA ILE A 6 -10.33 28.04 1.31
C ILE A 6 -11.61 28.62 0.71
N VAL A 7 -12.25 27.87 -0.19
CA VAL A 7 -13.45 28.31 -0.92
C VAL A 7 -14.75 28.17 -0.13
N ALA A 8 -14.75 27.32 0.92
CA ALA A 8 -15.91 27.04 1.74
C ALA A 8 -15.53 26.49 3.12
N ILE A 9 -16.38 26.75 4.12
CA ILE A 9 -16.31 26.14 5.45
C ILE A 9 -17.58 25.32 5.70
N CYS A 10 -17.43 24.11 6.24
CA CYS A 10 -18.56 23.25 6.60
C CYS A 10 -18.51 22.90 8.09
N ASP A 11 -19.58 23.22 8.82
CA ASP A 11 -19.76 22.80 10.22
C ASP A 11 -21.25 22.51 10.46
N ARG A 12 -21.56 21.42 11.18
CA ARG A 12 -22.95 21.09 11.56
C ARG A 12 -23.56 22.21 12.39
N ASN A 13 -22.75 22.97 13.12
CA ASN A 13 -23.13 24.19 13.79
C ASN A 13 -22.99 25.40 12.86
N SER A 14 -24.12 25.84 12.30
CA SER A 14 -24.17 26.98 11.38
C SER A 14 -23.60 28.30 11.95
N SER A 15 -23.68 28.52 13.27
CA SER A 15 -23.12 29.74 13.86
C SER A 15 -21.60 29.67 13.94
N ALA A 16 -21.03 28.49 14.23
CA ALA A 16 -19.59 28.26 14.20
C ALA A 16 -19.02 28.40 12.78
N ALA A 17 -19.68 27.81 11.77
CA ALA A 17 -19.28 27.96 10.36
C ALA A 17 -19.25 29.44 9.93
N LYS A 18 -20.30 30.21 10.27
CA LYS A 18 -20.40 31.64 9.92
C LYS A 18 -19.38 32.49 10.65
N ALA A 19 -19.10 32.20 11.92
CA ALA A 19 -18.07 32.90 12.69
C ALA A 19 -16.69 32.71 12.04
N MET A 20 -16.31 31.45 11.76
CA MET A 20 -15.03 31.12 11.13
C MET A 20 -14.91 31.72 9.72
N ALA A 21 -15.98 31.65 8.92
CA ALA A 21 -16.00 32.25 7.59
C ALA A 21 -15.87 33.78 7.62
N SER A 22 -16.45 34.43 8.63
CA SER A 22 -16.27 35.88 8.82
C SER A 22 -14.85 36.24 9.24
N GLU A 23 -14.22 35.43 10.10
CA GLU A 23 -12.86 35.66 10.58
C GLU A 23 -11.83 35.55 9.45
N PHE A 24 -11.98 34.55 8.59
CA PHE A 24 -11.05 34.25 7.51
C PHE A 24 -11.51 34.73 6.13
N ALA A 25 -12.57 35.53 6.06
CA ALA A 25 -13.16 36.08 4.83
C ALA A 25 -13.52 35.01 3.77
N VAL A 26 -14.05 33.86 4.21
CA VAL A 26 -14.50 32.78 3.32
C VAL A 26 -15.94 33.03 2.88
N ALA A 27 -16.19 33.00 1.57
CA ALA A 27 -17.48 33.44 1.02
C ALA A 27 -18.65 32.47 1.27
N ARG A 28 -18.39 31.18 1.48
CA ARG A 28 -19.42 30.13 1.51
C ARG A 28 -19.35 29.31 2.79
N THR A 29 -20.51 29.08 3.40
CA THR A 29 -20.67 28.22 4.57
C THR A 29 -21.73 27.17 4.33
N TYR A 30 -21.50 25.95 4.81
CA TYR A 30 -22.42 24.83 4.70
C TYR A 30 -22.60 24.14 6.05
N THR A 31 -23.71 23.41 6.20
CA THR A 31 -23.96 22.51 7.33
C THR A 31 -23.94 21.03 6.93
N SER A 32 -23.80 20.75 5.63
CA SER A 32 -23.68 19.41 5.04
C SER A 32 -22.46 19.38 4.12
N LEU A 33 -21.58 18.40 4.32
CA LEU A 33 -20.41 18.24 3.44
C LEU A 33 -20.84 17.86 2.02
N ASP A 34 -21.85 17.00 1.86
CA ASP A 34 -22.34 16.57 0.54
C ASP A 34 -22.85 17.77 -0.30
N GLU A 35 -23.53 18.73 0.36
CA GLU A 35 -23.96 19.98 -0.26
C GLU A 35 -22.77 20.87 -0.64
N ALA A 36 -21.78 20.96 0.26
CA ALA A 36 -20.55 21.72 0.00
C ALA A 36 -19.79 21.15 -1.20
N LEU A 37 -19.57 19.84 -1.25
CA LEU A 37 -18.83 19.17 -2.33
C LEU A 37 -19.55 19.28 -3.68
N SER A 38 -20.88 19.33 -3.67
CA SER A 38 -21.69 19.49 -4.89
C SER A 38 -21.68 20.92 -5.45
N SER A 39 -21.44 21.94 -4.62
CA SER A 39 -21.68 23.35 -5.00
C SER A 39 -20.47 24.28 -4.88
N ALA A 40 -19.50 23.96 -4.02
CA ALA A 40 -18.38 24.85 -3.71
C ALA A 40 -17.27 24.86 -4.77
N ARG A 41 -17.23 23.87 -5.68
CA ARG A 41 -16.13 23.64 -6.66
C ARG A 41 -14.75 23.58 -5.98
N ALA A 42 -14.60 22.69 -4.99
CA ALA A 42 -13.33 22.49 -4.29
C ALA A 42 -12.46 21.43 -4.99
N ASP A 43 -11.13 21.59 -4.91
CA ASP A 43 -10.16 20.64 -5.45
C ASP A 43 -9.74 19.55 -4.46
N PHE A 44 -9.97 19.76 -3.16
CA PHE A 44 -9.69 18.82 -2.08
C PHE A 44 -10.54 19.13 -0.84
N VAL A 45 -10.48 18.25 0.18
CA VAL A 45 -11.17 18.41 1.46
C VAL A 45 -10.17 18.35 2.62
N ASP A 46 -10.23 19.32 3.54
CA ASP A 46 -9.51 19.29 4.83
C ASP A 46 -10.49 18.93 5.96
N ILE A 47 -10.35 17.71 6.49
CA ILE A 47 -11.21 17.16 7.55
C ILE A 47 -10.55 17.43 8.91
N ILE A 48 -11.09 18.40 9.63
CA ILE A 48 -10.60 18.85 10.95
C ILE A 48 -11.59 18.60 12.10
N THR A 49 -12.45 17.59 11.94
CA THR A 49 -13.53 17.26 12.88
C THR A 49 -13.07 16.22 13.92
N PRO A 50 -13.92 15.81 14.89
CA PRO A 50 -13.60 14.70 15.78
C PRO A 50 -13.46 13.36 15.03
N PRO A 51 -12.59 12.44 15.50
CA PRO A 51 -12.24 11.20 14.79
C PRO A 51 -13.42 10.28 14.49
N SER A 52 -14.48 10.32 15.31
CA SER A 52 -15.70 9.53 15.09
C SER A 52 -16.44 9.86 13.79
N SER A 53 -16.16 11.02 13.18
CA SER A 53 -16.79 11.46 11.94
C SER A 53 -15.95 11.22 10.69
N HIS A 54 -14.65 10.89 10.82
CA HIS A 54 -13.73 10.88 9.69
C HIS A 54 -14.10 9.86 8.60
N LEU A 55 -14.58 8.66 8.97
CA LEU A 55 -14.99 7.65 8.01
C LEU A 55 -16.11 8.12 7.10
N ASP A 56 -17.20 8.61 7.68
CA ASP A 56 -18.35 9.10 6.92
C ASP A 56 -17.95 10.26 6.00
N LEU A 57 -17.08 11.16 6.47
CA LEU A 57 -16.61 12.31 5.70
C LEU A 57 -15.66 11.91 4.57
N VAL A 58 -14.80 10.91 4.77
CA VAL A 58 -13.95 10.35 3.71
C VAL A 58 -14.79 9.61 2.68
N GLU A 59 -15.82 8.86 3.08
CA GLU A 59 -16.78 8.23 2.16
C GLU A 59 -17.55 9.28 1.34
N MET A 60 -17.92 10.42 1.94
CA MET A 60 -18.49 11.56 1.22
C MET A 60 -17.50 12.12 0.19
N ALA A 61 -16.27 12.44 0.59
CA ALA A 61 -15.25 12.96 -0.34
C ALA A 61 -14.95 11.97 -1.49
N ALA A 62 -14.91 10.67 -1.18
CA ALA A 62 -14.69 9.60 -2.15
C ALA A 62 -15.77 9.53 -3.22
N ARG A 63 -17.05 9.73 -2.87
CA ARG A 63 -18.16 9.81 -3.85
C ARG A 63 -17.98 10.95 -4.85
N HIS A 64 -17.33 12.04 -4.44
CA HIS A 64 -17.00 13.17 -5.30
C HIS A 64 -15.60 13.09 -5.95
N ARG A 65 -14.85 12.01 -5.69
CA ARG A 65 -13.46 11.79 -6.17
C ARG A 65 -12.47 12.89 -5.78
N LEU A 66 -12.66 13.49 -4.61
CA LEU A 66 -11.78 14.57 -4.12
C LEU A 66 -10.68 14.02 -3.19
N PRO A 67 -9.42 14.46 -3.36
CA PRO A 67 -8.36 14.23 -2.39
C PRO A 67 -8.71 14.77 -0.99
N VAL A 68 -8.15 14.12 0.03
CA VAL A 68 -8.43 14.43 1.44
C VAL A 68 -7.12 14.61 2.22
N ILE A 69 -7.05 15.68 3.02
CA ILE A 69 -6.19 15.77 4.20
C ILE A 69 -7.08 15.60 5.43
N CYS A 70 -6.71 14.73 6.36
CA CYS A 70 -7.56 14.35 7.50
C CYS A 70 -6.80 14.45 8.82
N GLN A 71 -7.40 15.08 9.82
CA GLN A 71 -6.78 15.26 11.13
C GLN A 71 -6.49 13.95 11.86
N LYS A 72 -5.47 14.02 12.72
CA LYS A 72 -5.19 12.97 13.69
C LYS A 72 -6.05 13.16 14.96
N PRO A 73 -6.39 12.09 15.68
CA PRO A 73 -6.27 10.68 15.28
C PRO A 73 -7.10 10.39 14.04
N LEU A 74 -6.57 9.58 13.10
CA LEU A 74 -7.28 9.28 11.85
C LEU A 74 -8.66 8.66 12.11
N ALA A 75 -8.78 7.84 13.15
CA ALA A 75 -10.02 7.22 13.57
C ALA A 75 -10.01 6.89 15.08
N PRO A 76 -11.15 6.51 15.68
CA PRO A 76 -11.23 6.11 17.09
C PRO A 76 -10.45 4.82 17.41
N ASN A 77 -10.20 3.96 16.42
CA ASN A 77 -9.45 2.71 16.56
C ASN A 77 -8.82 2.29 15.22
N LEU A 78 -7.88 1.34 15.27
CA LEU A 78 -7.15 0.84 14.10
C LEU A 78 -8.07 0.27 13.02
N GLU A 79 -9.08 -0.53 13.38
CA GLU A 79 -10.02 -1.12 12.43
C GLU A 79 -10.75 -0.05 11.61
N THR A 80 -11.20 1.02 12.26
CA THR A 80 -11.87 2.14 11.58
C THR A 80 -10.88 2.92 10.71
N ALA A 81 -9.63 3.09 11.15
CA ALA A 81 -8.59 3.70 10.33
C ALA A 81 -8.29 2.87 9.07
N GLU A 82 -8.23 1.54 9.18
CA GLU A 82 -8.04 0.65 8.03
C GLU A 82 -9.21 0.75 7.04
N ARG A 83 -10.44 0.88 7.55
CA ARG A 83 -11.63 1.15 6.70
C ARG A 83 -11.52 2.48 5.96
N ILE A 84 -11.10 3.56 6.63
CA ILE A 84 -10.90 4.87 6.00
C ILE A 84 -9.91 4.76 4.84
N VAL A 85 -8.78 4.11 5.09
CA VAL A 85 -7.71 3.93 4.09
C VAL A 85 -8.18 3.03 2.93
N SER A 86 -8.93 1.97 3.23
CA SER A 86 -9.55 1.09 2.23
C SER A 86 -10.57 1.82 1.35
N VAL A 87 -11.37 2.73 1.92
CA VAL A 87 -12.28 3.58 1.14
C VAL A 87 -11.48 4.46 0.17
N ALA A 88 -10.44 5.15 0.66
CA ALA A 88 -9.63 6.01 -0.18
C ALA A 88 -8.99 5.24 -1.35
N ALA A 89 -8.39 4.08 -1.07
CA ALA A 89 -7.76 3.22 -2.06
C ALA A 89 -8.75 2.71 -3.12
N ARG A 90 -9.91 2.17 -2.71
CA ARG A 90 -10.93 1.62 -3.63
C ARG A 90 -11.57 2.68 -4.51
N SER A 91 -11.68 3.91 -4.01
CA SER A 91 -12.25 5.03 -4.76
C SER A 91 -11.22 5.80 -5.59
N GLY A 92 -9.94 5.42 -5.51
CA GLY A 92 -8.84 6.08 -6.23
C GLY A 92 -8.57 7.51 -5.76
N ILE A 93 -9.05 7.91 -4.57
CA ILE A 93 -8.76 9.22 -4.01
C ILE A 93 -7.46 9.20 -3.21
N ARG A 94 -6.76 10.33 -3.20
CA ARG A 94 -5.53 10.49 -2.42
C ARG A 94 -5.87 10.92 -1.00
N LEU A 95 -5.31 10.25 0.00
CA LEU A 95 -5.53 10.54 1.42
C LEU A 95 -4.21 10.80 2.15
N MET A 96 -4.07 11.98 2.75
CA MET A 96 -3.00 12.33 3.68
C MET A 96 -3.56 12.45 5.10
N VAL A 97 -2.85 11.90 6.08
CA VAL A 97 -3.11 12.17 7.50
C VAL A 97 -2.30 13.40 7.91
N HIS A 98 -2.94 14.35 8.59
CA HIS A 98 -2.32 15.57 9.09
C HIS A 98 -1.48 15.28 10.35
N GLU A 99 -0.46 14.44 10.18
CA GLU A 99 0.56 14.10 11.17
C GLU A 99 1.75 15.07 11.02
N ASN A 100 1.74 16.15 11.80
CA ASN A 100 2.57 17.34 11.55
C ASN A 100 3.90 17.36 12.30
N PHE A 101 4.18 16.44 13.24
CA PHE A 101 5.41 16.53 14.05
C PHE A 101 6.69 16.31 13.23
N ARG A 102 6.67 15.40 12.24
CA ARG A 102 7.82 15.24 11.32
C ARG A 102 8.09 16.49 10.47
N PHE A 103 7.13 17.41 10.36
CA PHE A 103 7.26 18.68 9.64
C PHE A 103 7.80 19.82 10.51
N GLN A 104 8.07 19.58 11.80
CA GLN A 104 8.78 20.54 12.64
C GLN A 104 10.18 20.82 12.08
N PRO A 105 10.65 22.08 12.09
CA PRO A 105 11.84 22.49 11.36
C PRO A 105 13.12 21.78 11.84
N TRP A 106 13.23 21.48 13.15
CA TRP A 106 14.36 20.71 13.66
C TRP A 106 14.34 19.26 13.20
N HIS A 107 13.18 18.60 13.10
CA HIS A 107 13.12 17.23 12.55
C HIS A 107 13.49 17.21 11.07
N ARG A 108 13.08 18.22 10.30
CA ARG A 108 13.46 18.37 8.88
C ARG A 108 14.96 18.62 8.70
N ALA A 109 15.54 19.46 9.55
CA ALA A 109 16.98 19.72 9.56
C ALA A 109 17.78 18.47 9.99
N VAL A 110 17.36 17.77 11.05
CA VAL A 110 17.98 16.49 11.47
C VAL A 110 17.92 15.47 10.34
N LYS A 111 16.76 15.31 9.67
CA LYS A 111 16.64 14.38 8.53
C LYS A 111 17.61 14.73 7.41
N SER A 112 17.73 16.02 7.07
CA SER A 112 18.68 16.50 6.05
C SER A 112 20.13 16.18 6.42
N LEU A 113 20.51 16.31 7.69
CA LEU A 113 21.84 15.97 8.19
C LEU A 113 22.13 14.46 8.14
N LEU A 114 21.12 13.63 8.46
CA LEU A 114 21.22 12.17 8.37
C LEU A 114 21.36 11.73 6.91
N ASP A 115 20.55 12.27 6.01
CA ASP A 115 20.58 11.95 4.58
C ASP A 115 21.90 12.39 3.91
N ALA A 116 22.51 13.48 4.41
CA ALA A 116 23.84 13.92 4.00
C ALA A 116 25.00 13.10 4.63
N GLY A 117 24.70 12.11 5.48
CA GLY A 117 25.71 11.26 6.11
C GLY A 117 26.62 12.00 7.10
N VAL A 118 26.14 13.08 7.73
CA VAL A 118 26.97 13.93 8.61
C VAL A 118 27.54 13.16 9.80
N ILE A 119 26.75 12.22 10.34
CA ILE A 119 27.13 11.31 11.44
C ILE A 119 27.35 9.87 10.96
N GLY A 120 27.63 9.69 9.67
CA GLY A 120 27.86 8.39 9.03
C GLY A 120 26.58 7.77 8.45
N SER A 121 26.71 6.55 7.94
CA SER A 121 25.62 5.81 7.27
C SER A 121 24.89 4.83 8.17
N GLN A 122 25.37 4.60 9.39
CA GLN A 122 24.78 3.66 10.34
C GLN A 122 24.40 4.38 11.63
N LEU A 123 23.10 4.50 11.87
CA LEU A 123 22.57 4.98 13.14
C LEU A 123 22.70 3.86 14.19
N HIS A 124 23.24 4.18 15.35
CA HIS A 124 23.30 3.27 16.51
C HIS A 124 22.10 3.47 17.42
N THR A 125 21.82 4.73 17.79
CA THR A 125 20.81 5.09 18.78
C THR A 125 20.04 6.34 18.37
N ILE A 126 18.77 6.42 18.79
CA ILE A 126 17.97 7.64 18.83
C ILE A 126 17.19 7.71 20.15
N SER A 127 17.35 8.78 20.90
CA SER A 127 16.72 8.96 22.21
C SER A 127 15.89 10.23 22.24
N CYS A 128 14.67 10.15 22.76
CA CYS A 128 13.79 11.30 23.00
C CYS A 128 13.41 11.39 24.47
N HIS A 129 13.51 12.59 25.04
CA HIS A 129 13.09 12.86 26.42
C HIS A 129 12.04 13.98 26.46
N THR A 130 10.86 13.70 27.03
CA THR A 130 9.71 14.62 27.02
C THR A 130 9.25 14.93 28.45
N ARG A 131 9.17 16.21 28.80
CA ARG A 131 8.62 16.74 30.06
C ARG A 131 7.79 17.98 29.77
N LEU A 132 6.47 17.91 29.98
CA LEU A 132 5.56 19.01 29.61
C LEU A 132 5.04 19.82 30.80
N GLY A 133 5.07 19.25 32.00
CA GLY A 133 4.60 19.91 33.23
C GLY A 133 3.13 20.31 33.26
N ASP A 134 2.31 19.89 32.29
CA ASP A 134 0.88 20.25 32.21
C ASP A 134 -0.08 19.18 32.74
N GLY A 135 0.50 18.08 33.26
CA GLY A 135 -0.22 16.91 33.72
C GLY A 135 -0.30 16.70 35.23
N TRP A 136 0.18 17.62 36.07
CA TRP A 136 0.13 17.49 37.52
C TRP A 136 -0.98 18.36 38.16
N GLY A 137 -1.37 18.02 39.39
CA GLY A 137 -2.43 18.72 40.14
C GLY A 137 -3.86 18.36 39.73
N ASP A 138 -4.83 18.86 40.50
CA ASP A 138 -6.27 18.53 40.31
C ASP A 138 -6.89 19.20 39.06
N GLU A 139 -6.27 20.29 38.61
CA GLU A 139 -6.69 21.09 37.46
C GLU A 139 -6.01 20.67 36.13
N ALA A 140 -5.25 19.57 36.13
CA ALA A 140 -4.53 19.09 34.97
C ALA A 140 -5.43 19.03 33.72
N TYR A 141 -4.95 19.61 32.63
CA TYR A 141 -5.59 19.71 31.31
C TYR A 141 -6.90 20.52 31.21
N LEU A 142 -7.55 20.91 32.32
CA LEU A 142 -8.86 21.59 32.28
C LEU A 142 -8.84 22.93 31.54
N GLY A 143 -7.74 23.67 31.62
CA GLY A 143 -7.62 24.97 30.96
C GLY A 143 -7.48 24.92 29.43
N ARG A 144 -7.28 23.74 28.82
CA ARG A 144 -7.03 23.61 27.38
C ARG A 144 -7.73 22.42 26.73
N GLN A 145 -7.54 21.22 27.27
CA GLN A 145 -8.02 19.96 26.67
C GLN A 145 -8.67 19.09 27.74
N PRO A 146 -9.85 19.47 28.26
CA PRO A 146 -10.49 18.76 29.39
C PRO A 146 -10.70 17.26 29.14
N TYR A 147 -10.99 16.88 27.89
CA TYR A 147 -11.25 15.49 27.49
C TYR A 147 -10.07 14.55 27.73
N PHE A 148 -8.83 15.06 27.86
CA PHE A 148 -7.66 14.25 28.21
C PHE A 148 -7.81 13.53 29.54
N ARG A 149 -8.59 14.09 30.48
CA ARG A 149 -8.82 13.47 31.79
C ARG A 149 -9.58 12.14 31.67
N ASP A 150 -10.44 12.00 30.66
CA ASP A 150 -11.35 10.87 30.51
C ASP A 150 -10.82 9.78 29.57
N MET A 151 -9.73 10.06 28.85
CA MET A 151 -9.10 9.09 27.95
C MET A 151 -8.53 7.90 28.73
N GLN A 152 -8.96 6.69 28.38
CA GLN A 152 -8.46 5.43 29.00
C GLN A 152 -7.04 5.07 28.54
N ARG A 153 -6.71 5.47 27.31
CA ARG A 153 -5.41 5.36 26.66
C ARG A 153 -5.01 6.78 26.31
N PHE A 154 -3.93 7.30 26.90
CA PHE A 154 -3.65 8.74 26.86
C PHE A 154 -2.29 9.07 26.23
N LEU A 155 -1.19 9.04 26.96
CA LEU A 155 0.09 9.59 26.50
C LEU A 155 0.58 8.93 25.21
N ILE A 156 0.53 7.60 25.08
CA ILE A 156 0.98 6.92 23.86
C ILE A 156 0.06 7.26 22.68
N GLN A 157 -1.25 7.18 22.90
CA GLN A 157 -2.23 7.40 21.84
C GLN A 157 -2.27 8.85 21.33
N GLU A 158 -2.20 9.83 22.23
CA GLU A 158 -2.40 11.25 21.90
C GLU A 158 -1.10 11.96 21.51
N THR A 159 -0.01 11.69 22.23
CA THR A 159 1.30 12.34 21.99
C THR A 159 2.31 11.36 21.40
N GLY A 160 2.31 10.11 21.85
CA GLY A 160 3.28 9.10 21.41
C GLY A 160 3.18 8.75 19.93
N VAL A 161 1.99 8.81 19.32
CA VAL A 161 1.83 8.58 17.88
C VAL A 161 2.68 9.54 17.03
N HIS A 162 2.80 10.80 17.46
CA HIS A 162 3.66 11.81 16.82
C HIS A 162 5.15 11.45 16.91
N PHE A 163 5.58 10.95 18.07
CA PHE A 163 6.96 10.55 18.27
C PHE A 163 7.27 9.22 17.57
N ILE A 164 6.35 8.27 17.57
CA ILE A 164 6.46 7.02 16.77
C ILE A 164 6.66 7.36 15.30
N ASP A 165 5.86 8.29 14.77
CA ASP A 165 5.99 8.81 13.42
C ASP A 165 7.38 9.45 13.17
N THR A 166 7.81 10.31 14.10
CA THR A 166 9.11 11.00 14.04
C THR A 166 10.29 10.01 14.11
N PHE A 167 10.23 9.00 14.98
CA PHE A 167 11.22 7.93 15.05
C PHE A 167 11.30 7.18 13.72
N ARG A 168 10.15 6.82 13.12
CA ARG A 168 10.12 6.18 11.80
C ARG A 168 10.74 7.06 10.72
N TYR A 169 10.39 8.34 10.72
CA TYR A 169 10.88 9.32 9.76
C TYR A 169 12.41 9.50 9.82
N LEU A 170 12.98 9.56 11.04
CA LEU A 170 14.41 9.80 11.25
C LEU A 170 15.26 8.53 11.18
N ALA A 171 14.80 7.41 11.75
CA ALA A 171 15.60 6.20 11.96
C ALA A 171 15.15 4.99 11.14
N GLY A 172 14.06 5.11 10.36
CA GLY A 172 13.49 4.05 9.54
C GLY A 172 12.46 3.19 10.27
N GLU A 173 12.01 2.10 9.66
CA GLU A 173 10.91 1.29 10.19
C GLU A 173 11.23 0.60 11.53
N ILE A 174 10.21 0.51 12.39
CA ILE A 174 10.29 -0.10 13.72
C ILE A 174 9.89 -1.57 13.66
N ASP A 175 10.79 -2.48 14.01
CA ASP A 175 10.59 -3.95 13.96
C ASP A 175 10.09 -4.53 15.29
N GLU A 176 10.46 -3.93 16.42
CA GLU A 176 10.08 -4.43 17.74
C GLU A 176 10.01 -3.30 18.77
N VAL A 177 9.06 -3.38 19.70
CA VAL A 177 8.92 -2.45 20.82
C VAL A 177 8.82 -3.17 22.16
N PHE A 178 9.40 -2.59 23.20
CA PHE A 178 9.11 -2.93 24.60
C PHE A 178 8.61 -1.67 25.32
N CYS A 179 7.46 -1.73 25.97
CA CYS A 179 6.83 -0.56 26.57
C CYS A 179 6.48 -0.80 28.04
N THR A 180 6.66 0.22 28.87
CA THR A 180 6.11 0.28 30.22
C THR A 180 5.37 1.60 30.39
N THR A 181 4.25 1.56 31.10
CA THR A 181 3.40 2.74 31.32
C THR A 181 3.05 2.90 32.78
N LYS A 182 2.74 4.14 33.17
CA LYS A 182 2.24 4.47 34.51
C LYS A 182 1.28 5.63 34.42
N ARG A 183 0.26 5.59 35.27
CA ARG A 183 -0.54 6.77 35.63
C ARG A 183 0.01 7.38 36.92
N LEU A 184 0.50 8.60 36.83
CA LEU A 184 1.04 9.41 37.90
C LEU A 184 -0.05 10.31 38.50
N ASN A 185 -0.79 11.04 37.67
CA ASN A 185 -1.89 11.88 38.16
C ASN A 185 -3.17 11.06 38.41
N LYS A 186 -3.76 11.22 39.59
CA LYS A 186 -5.03 10.59 39.97
C LYS A 186 -6.26 11.27 39.36
N ALA A 187 -6.09 12.50 38.86
CA ALA A 187 -7.15 13.30 38.26
C ALA A 187 -7.56 12.83 36.84
N ILE A 188 -6.82 11.87 36.26
CA ILE A 188 -7.03 11.34 34.91
C ILE A 188 -7.27 9.82 34.92
N GLN A 189 -7.76 9.27 33.81
CA GLN A 189 -8.00 7.83 33.65
C GLN A 189 -6.82 7.08 33.05
N GLY A 190 -6.20 7.61 31.99
CA GLY A 190 -5.13 6.96 31.24
C GLY A 190 -3.72 7.17 31.78
N GLU A 191 -2.74 6.59 31.09
CA GLU A 191 -1.32 6.73 31.39
C GLU A 191 -0.77 8.10 30.97
N ASP A 192 0.02 8.73 31.84
CA ASP A 192 0.71 10.01 31.63
C ASP A 192 2.23 9.91 31.79
N ALA A 193 2.75 8.69 31.92
CA ALA A 193 4.18 8.35 31.89
C ALA A 193 4.43 7.06 31.11
N VAL A 194 5.46 7.07 30.27
CA VAL A 194 5.81 6.01 29.31
C VAL A 194 7.33 5.90 29.23
N HIS A 195 7.84 4.66 29.29
CA HIS A 195 9.15 4.33 28.74
C HIS A 195 8.96 3.33 27.60
N LEU A 196 9.33 3.74 26.38
CA LEU A 196 9.29 2.92 25.18
C LEU A 196 10.73 2.63 24.72
N LEU A 197 11.04 1.36 24.52
CA LEU A 197 12.27 0.89 23.87
C LEU A 197 11.89 0.38 22.48
N ILE A 198 12.72 0.69 21.50
CA ILE A 198 12.46 0.48 20.08
C ILE A 198 13.66 -0.25 19.48
N ARG A 199 13.41 -1.26 18.64
CA ARG A 199 14.39 -1.82 17.71
C ARG A 199 13.94 -1.50 16.30
N PHE A 200 14.80 -0.86 15.53
CA PHE A 200 14.56 -0.56 14.14
C PHE A 200 14.96 -1.74 13.26
N ALA A 201 14.36 -1.85 12.07
CA ALA A 201 14.70 -2.87 11.07
C ALA A 201 16.17 -2.78 10.62
N SER A 202 16.79 -1.60 10.73
CA SER A 202 18.21 -1.37 10.48
C SER A 202 19.14 -1.97 11.54
N GLY A 203 18.60 -2.39 12.69
CA GLY A 203 19.35 -2.81 13.87
C GLY A 203 19.66 -1.68 14.86
N ALA A 204 19.36 -0.42 14.52
CA ALA A 204 19.45 0.71 15.45
C ALA A 204 18.50 0.52 16.65
N MET A 205 18.79 1.21 17.75
CA MET A 205 17.96 1.20 18.96
C MET A 205 17.34 2.57 19.22
N GLY A 206 16.11 2.60 19.69
CA GLY A 206 15.41 3.82 20.07
C GLY A 206 14.92 3.81 21.50
N THR A 207 14.83 4.99 22.12
CA THR A 207 14.13 5.14 23.41
C THR A 207 13.31 6.42 23.46
N TRP A 208 12.13 6.31 24.06
CA TRP A 208 11.31 7.45 24.44
C TRP A 208 11.01 7.39 25.93
N ASP A 209 11.58 8.32 26.68
CA ASP A 209 11.26 8.57 28.09
C ASP A 209 10.37 9.80 28.17
N ALA A 210 9.10 9.58 28.47
CA ALA A 210 8.12 10.64 28.50
C ALA A 210 7.26 10.61 29.76
N ASN A 211 7.00 11.80 30.29
CA ASN A 211 5.81 12.02 31.10
C ASN A 211 5.33 13.46 30.93
N ARG A 212 4.04 13.67 31.21
CA ARG A 212 3.46 15.03 31.24
C ARG A 212 3.40 15.63 32.63
N TYR A 213 3.74 14.84 33.65
CA TYR A 213 3.61 15.22 35.06
C TYR A 213 4.70 16.20 35.49
N ASN A 214 5.95 15.89 35.22
CA ASN A 214 7.10 16.72 35.60
C ASN A 214 7.33 17.84 34.60
N GLU A 215 7.79 18.96 35.14
CA GLU A 215 8.12 20.17 34.40
C GLU A 215 9.45 20.04 33.66
N SER A 216 9.61 20.86 32.64
CA SER A 216 10.85 21.10 31.90
C SER A 216 11.51 22.38 32.42
N LEU A 217 12.81 22.55 32.18
CA LEU A 217 13.51 23.81 32.44
C LEU A 217 13.27 24.86 31.34
N CYS A 218 12.72 24.44 30.20
CA CYS A 218 12.38 25.32 29.10
C CYS A 218 11.15 26.18 29.41
N THR A 219 11.14 27.42 28.93
CA THR A 219 10.01 28.34 29.13
C THR A 219 8.77 27.93 28.32
N ASP A 220 8.96 27.31 27.16
CA ASP A 220 7.88 26.76 26.33
C ASP A 220 8.14 25.29 26.00
N PRO A 221 7.77 24.36 26.91
CA PRO A 221 8.00 22.93 26.70
C PRO A 221 7.17 22.35 25.55
N ARG A 222 6.22 23.11 24.99
CA ARG A 222 5.38 22.70 23.86
C ARG A 222 5.91 23.22 22.52
N TYR A 223 7.06 23.90 22.51
CA TYR A 223 7.71 24.25 21.26
C TYR A 223 8.25 23.00 20.57
N THR A 224 9.13 22.26 21.25
CA THR A 224 9.75 21.01 20.74
C THR A 224 9.14 19.74 21.28
N PHE A 225 8.41 19.81 22.39
CA PHE A 225 7.91 18.66 23.15
C PHE A 225 9.01 17.75 23.72
N GLY A 226 10.27 18.18 23.72
CA GLY A 226 11.36 17.42 24.31
C GLY A 226 12.71 17.65 23.64
N THR A 227 13.65 16.78 23.99
CA THR A 227 15.01 16.76 23.43
C THR A 227 15.24 15.49 22.65
N PHE A 228 16.14 15.56 21.66
CA PHE A 228 16.58 14.39 20.88
C PHE A 228 18.10 14.24 20.92
N VAL A 229 18.56 12.99 20.95
CA VAL A 229 19.96 12.62 20.73
C VAL A 229 20.00 11.50 19.70
N LEU A 230 20.78 11.69 18.63
CA LEU A 230 21.00 10.70 17.58
C LEU A 230 22.49 10.41 17.51
N GLU A 231 22.87 9.14 17.52
CA GLU A 231 24.28 8.73 17.48
C GLU A 231 24.48 7.73 16.35
N GLY A 232 25.44 8.02 15.48
CA GLY A 232 25.82 7.18 14.35
C GLY A 232 27.30 6.78 14.42
N ASN A 233 27.73 6.00 13.44
CA ASN A 233 29.08 5.47 13.39
C ASN A 233 30.18 6.51 13.12
N GLU A 234 29.82 7.75 12.76
CA GLU A 234 30.79 8.85 12.57
C GLU A 234 30.49 10.11 13.39
N GLY A 235 29.45 10.13 14.23
CA GLY A 235 29.17 11.30 15.06
C GLY A 235 27.83 11.28 15.79
N SER A 236 27.43 12.45 16.28
CA SER A 236 26.19 12.65 17.02
C SER A 236 25.50 13.97 16.67
N ILE A 237 24.17 13.99 16.79
CA ILE A 237 23.30 15.15 16.67
C ILE A 237 22.49 15.29 17.96
N TRP A 238 22.41 16.52 18.49
CA TRP A 238 21.60 16.86 19.66
C TRP A 238 20.61 17.95 19.29
N VAL A 239 19.35 17.79 19.74
CA VAL A 239 18.30 18.79 19.66
C VAL A 239 17.87 19.13 21.09
N ASN A 240 18.00 20.40 21.48
CA ASN A 240 17.56 20.87 22.80
C ASN A 240 16.08 21.29 22.80
N GLU A 241 15.58 21.71 23.96
CA GLU A 241 14.17 22.06 24.14
C GLU A 241 13.78 23.34 23.39
N GLU A 242 14.76 24.17 23.01
CA GLU A 242 14.62 25.36 22.20
C GLU A 242 14.64 25.08 20.68
N GLY A 243 14.79 23.82 20.28
CA GLY A 243 14.86 23.38 18.89
C GLY A 243 16.23 23.60 18.25
N GLU A 244 17.25 24.00 19.01
CA GLU A 244 18.59 24.23 18.48
C GLU A 244 19.30 22.90 18.24
N ILE A 245 19.97 22.80 17.09
CA ILE A 245 20.69 21.61 16.68
C ILE A 245 22.18 21.81 16.92
N THR A 246 22.81 20.86 17.60
CA THR A 246 24.27 20.74 17.72
C THR A 246 24.73 19.44 17.05
N VAL A 247 25.86 19.47 16.35
CA VAL A 247 26.42 18.32 15.64
C VAL A 247 27.91 18.19 15.94
N ALA A 248 28.39 16.96 16.09
CA ALA A 248 29.81 16.66 16.18
C ALA A 248 30.11 15.35 15.45
N ARG A 249 31.19 15.32 14.64
CA ARG A 249 31.81 14.05 14.25
C ARG A 249 32.63 13.49 15.40
N LEU A 250 32.94 12.20 15.36
CA LEU A 250 33.77 11.56 16.36
C LEU A 250 35.14 12.27 16.46
N GLY A 251 35.46 12.78 17.65
CA GLY A 251 36.71 13.50 17.93
C GLY A 251 36.67 15.01 17.64
N ASP A 252 35.63 15.51 16.98
CA ASP A 252 35.47 16.94 16.70
C ASP A 252 34.81 17.67 17.89
N THR A 253 35.03 18.99 17.94
CA THR A 253 34.29 19.86 18.87
C THR A 253 32.85 20.05 18.36
N PRO A 254 31.82 19.89 19.21
CA PRO A 254 30.44 20.13 18.82
C PRO A 254 30.21 21.55 18.30
N LYS A 255 29.41 21.67 17.23
CA LYS A 255 29.06 22.94 16.59
C LYS A 255 27.56 23.05 16.40
N ARG A 256 27.04 24.26 16.62
CA ARG A 256 25.65 24.59 16.27
C ARG A 256 25.46 24.46 14.75
N HIS A 257 24.35 23.84 14.36
CA HIS A 257 23.89 23.80 12.98
C HIS A 257 22.86 24.92 12.78
N GLU A 258 23.11 25.79 11.80
CA GLU A 258 22.23 26.91 11.49
C GLU A 258 21.14 26.46 10.50
N PHE A 259 19.90 26.73 10.86
CA PHE A 259 18.71 26.49 10.04
C PHE A 259 17.58 27.42 10.49
N GLU A 260 16.53 27.54 9.68
CA GLU A 260 15.37 28.37 10.02
C GLU A 260 14.41 27.61 10.94
N ALA A 261 14.14 28.17 12.13
CA ALA A 261 13.19 27.65 13.10
C ALA A 261 12.26 28.78 13.56
N PRO A 262 11.12 29.00 12.89
CA PRO A 262 10.19 30.05 13.26
C PRO A 262 9.66 29.86 14.69
N ARG A 263 9.40 30.97 15.39
CA ARG A 263 8.69 30.97 16.69
C ARG A 263 7.20 31.28 16.53
N THR A 264 6.76 31.53 15.30
CA THR A 264 5.35 31.74 14.93
C THR A 264 4.64 30.42 14.70
N GLY A 265 3.31 30.45 14.78
CA GLY A 265 2.48 29.26 14.57
C GLY A 265 2.68 28.20 15.65
N PHE A 266 2.24 26.98 15.35
CA PHE A 266 2.40 25.84 16.25
C PHE A 266 3.70 25.10 15.95
N ALA A 267 4.57 24.97 16.97
CA ALA A 267 5.80 24.16 16.94
C ALA A 267 6.67 24.39 15.68
N GLY A 268 7.03 25.65 15.42
CA GLY A 268 7.82 26.01 14.23
C GLY A 268 7.01 26.03 12.95
N ASP A 269 5.73 26.39 13.05
CA ASP A 269 4.75 26.45 11.97
C ASP A 269 4.60 25.12 11.19
N CYS A 270 4.73 24.00 11.88
CA CYS A 270 4.70 22.67 11.26
C CYS A 270 3.35 22.31 10.62
N VAL A 271 2.27 22.97 11.05
CA VAL A 271 0.93 22.87 10.43
C VAL A 271 0.98 23.43 9.01
N LEU A 272 1.54 24.63 8.82
CA LEU A 272 1.70 25.22 7.49
C LEU A 272 2.62 24.38 6.62
N ALA A 273 3.72 23.86 7.18
CA ALA A 273 4.64 22.98 6.46
C ALA A 273 3.97 21.68 5.99
N ALA A 274 3.13 21.06 6.81
CA ALA A 274 2.36 19.86 6.42
C ALA A 274 1.33 20.18 5.35
N GLN A 275 0.60 21.30 5.47
CA GLN A 275 -0.35 21.74 4.43
C GLN A 275 0.37 22.07 3.11
N ARG A 276 1.55 22.69 3.18
CA ARG A 276 2.40 22.97 2.02
C ARG A 276 2.79 21.69 1.30
N HIS A 277 3.29 20.70 2.04
CA HIS A 277 3.60 19.38 1.51
C HIS A 277 2.41 18.71 0.80
N PHE A 278 1.22 18.81 1.40
CA PHE A 278 -0.01 18.29 0.79
C PHE A 278 -0.28 18.95 -0.58
N ILE A 279 -0.24 20.29 -0.65
CA ILE A 279 -0.49 21.03 -1.89
C ILE A 279 0.56 20.71 -2.95
N ASP A 280 1.85 20.69 -2.59
CA ASP A 280 2.94 20.39 -3.52
C ASP A 280 2.80 18.97 -4.09
N CYS A 281 2.41 18.00 -3.25
CA CYS A 281 2.13 16.63 -3.68
C CYS A 281 0.89 16.54 -4.57
N LEU A 282 -0.14 17.36 -4.36
CA LEU A 282 -1.30 17.44 -5.26
C LEU A 282 -0.89 17.92 -6.65
N GLN A 283 -0.06 18.97 -6.72
CA GLN A 283 0.41 19.54 -7.99
C GLN A 283 1.38 18.63 -8.75
N THR A 284 2.28 17.94 -8.03
CA THR A 284 3.36 17.13 -8.64
C THR A 284 2.96 15.67 -8.90
N GLY A 285 1.92 15.17 -8.23
CA GLY A 285 1.57 13.74 -8.24
C GLY A 285 2.43 12.87 -7.32
N ASN A 286 3.37 13.46 -6.58
CA ASN A 286 4.21 12.73 -5.62
C ASN A 286 3.38 12.12 -4.47
N LEU A 287 3.87 11.03 -3.89
CA LEU A 287 3.21 10.40 -2.74
C LEU A 287 3.28 11.30 -1.51
N PHE A 288 2.21 11.28 -0.70
CA PHE A 288 2.22 11.94 0.59
C PHE A 288 3.14 11.20 1.56
N GLU A 289 4.01 11.92 2.26
CA GLU A 289 4.89 11.36 3.29
C GLU A 289 4.09 10.68 4.42
N THR A 290 2.92 11.23 4.75
CA THR A 290 1.98 10.71 5.75
C THR A 290 0.70 10.23 5.07
N SER A 291 0.84 9.48 3.97
CA SER A 291 -0.31 8.85 3.31
C SER A 291 -1.10 7.98 4.29
N GLY A 292 -2.40 7.78 4.03
CA GLY A 292 -3.24 6.91 4.86
C GLY A 292 -2.61 5.53 5.11
N ASN A 293 -2.03 4.91 4.08
CA ASN A 293 -1.30 3.64 4.20
C ASN A 293 -0.08 3.73 5.12
N ASP A 294 0.75 4.77 4.96
CA ASP A 294 1.93 4.96 5.81
C ASP A 294 1.53 5.17 7.28
N TYR A 295 0.49 5.97 7.52
CA TYR A 295 0.03 6.28 8.86
C TYR A 295 -0.55 5.07 9.62
N LEU A 296 -1.07 4.05 8.92
CA LEU A 296 -1.49 2.81 9.57
C LEU A 296 -0.32 2.10 10.28
N ALA A 297 0.91 2.25 9.80
CA ALA A 297 2.07 1.70 10.49
C ALA A 297 2.24 2.34 11.88
N ASN A 298 2.05 3.66 12.00
CA ASN A 298 2.09 4.35 13.29
C ASN A 298 1.05 3.78 14.26
N LEU A 299 -0.19 3.58 13.79
CA LEU A 299 -1.28 3.05 14.62
C LEU A 299 -1.01 1.60 15.07
N ARG A 300 -0.42 0.76 14.21
CA ARG A 300 -0.02 -0.61 14.59
C ARG A 300 1.07 -0.61 15.66
N ILE A 301 2.02 0.33 15.60
CA ILE A 301 3.06 0.49 16.61
C ILE A 301 2.47 1.00 17.92
N VAL A 302 1.50 1.93 17.89
CA VAL A 302 0.75 2.36 19.08
C VAL A 302 0.05 1.16 19.74
N GLU A 303 -0.68 0.34 18.96
CA GLU A 303 -1.32 -0.87 19.50
C GLU A 303 -0.30 -1.86 20.07
N SER A 304 0.84 -2.05 19.39
CA SER A 304 1.92 -2.93 19.86
C SER A 304 2.59 -2.41 21.13
N ALA A 305 2.69 -1.09 21.32
CA ALA A 305 3.20 -0.49 22.54
C ALA A 305 2.24 -0.73 23.72
N TYR A 306 0.93 -0.57 23.52
CA TYR A 306 -0.05 -0.92 24.56
C TYR A 306 -0.06 -2.42 24.86
N ASP A 307 0.06 -3.26 23.84
CA ASP A 307 0.14 -4.71 23.99
C ASP A 307 1.41 -5.14 24.76
N SER A 308 2.54 -4.54 24.44
CA SER A 308 3.80 -4.76 25.14
C SER A 308 3.69 -4.36 26.61
N ALA A 309 3.09 -3.21 26.91
CA ALA A 309 2.87 -2.74 28.28
C ALA A 309 1.94 -3.66 29.07
N ALA A 310 0.87 -4.17 28.43
CA ALA A 310 -0.07 -5.09 29.06
C ALA A 310 0.55 -6.47 29.35
N ARG A 311 1.42 -6.96 28.46
CA ARG A 311 2.04 -8.29 28.56
C ARG A 311 3.41 -8.28 29.24
N ASN A 312 3.98 -7.10 29.48
CA ASN A 312 5.33 -6.88 30.01
C ASN A 312 6.40 -7.68 29.25
N ARG A 313 6.36 -7.64 27.91
CA ARG A 313 7.32 -8.31 27.02
C ARG A 313 7.49 -7.57 25.70
N PRO A 314 8.61 -7.74 24.98
CA PRO A 314 8.77 -7.18 23.64
C PRO A 314 7.69 -7.70 22.69
N VAL A 315 7.22 -6.83 21.80
CA VAL A 315 6.25 -7.13 20.74
C VAL A 315 6.87 -6.75 19.41
N ARG A 316 6.98 -7.73 18.51
CA ARG A 316 7.39 -7.48 17.12
C ARG A 316 6.25 -6.84 16.36
N ILE A 317 6.58 -5.86 15.54
CA ILE A 317 5.64 -5.18 14.67
C ILE A 317 5.44 -6.04 13.44
N GLU A 318 4.19 -6.43 13.17
CA GLU A 318 3.86 -7.02 11.89
C GLU A 318 3.92 -5.92 10.81
N HIS A 319 5.07 -5.83 10.14
CA HIS A 319 5.17 -5.05 8.92
C HIS A 319 4.24 -5.68 7.88
N HIS A 320 3.05 -5.11 7.70
CA HIS A 320 2.25 -5.34 6.50
C HIS A 320 3.00 -4.73 5.30
N GLN A 321 4.08 -5.38 4.87
CA GLN A 321 4.22 -5.51 3.43
C GLN A 321 2.97 -6.28 3.00
N PRO A 322 2.17 -5.81 2.02
CA PRO A 322 1.14 -6.66 1.45
C PRO A 322 1.85 -7.97 1.12
N SER A 323 1.44 -9.08 1.75
CA SER A 323 2.06 -10.36 1.48
C SER A 323 1.79 -10.65 0.01
N ARG A 324 2.76 -10.32 -0.84
CA ARG A 324 2.69 -10.57 -2.26
C ARG A 324 2.93 -12.06 -2.40
N GLN A 325 1.84 -12.80 -2.53
CA GLN A 325 1.95 -14.20 -2.89
C GLN A 325 2.11 -14.26 -4.40
N ILE A 326 3.29 -14.71 -4.83
CA ILE A 326 3.55 -15.00 -6.25
C ILE A 326 3.24 -16.47 -6.46
N ILE A 327 2.26 -16.75 -7.31
CA ILE A 327 1.85 -18.10 -7.67
C ILE A 327 2.33 -18.33 -9.10
N ASP A 328 3.10 -19.39 -9.27
CA ASP A 328 3.50 -19.88 -10.57
C ASP A 328 2.37 -20.69 -11.20
N LEU A 329 1.88 -20.21 -12.34
CA LEU A 329 0.77 -20.81 -13.07
C LEU A 329 1.25 -21.65 -14.26
N SER A 330 2.54 -22.01 -14.30
CA SER A 330 3.15 -22.72 -15.42
C SER A 330 3.35 -24.21 -15.14
N ILE A 331 3.07 -25.05 -16.13
CA ILE A 331 3.41 -26.47 -16.11
C ILE A 331 4.95 -26.61 -16.22
N PRO A 332 5.60 -27.36 -15.32
CA PRO A 332 7.05 -27.58 -15.42
C PRO A 332 7.44 -28.32 -16.71
N ILE A 333 8.34 -27.72 -17.49
CA ILE A 333 8.92 -28.37 -18.68
C ILE A 333 9.82 -29.53 -18.23
N ASN A 334 9.53 -30.73 -18.70
CA ASN A 334 10.30 -31.94 -18.40
C ASN A 334 10.12 -33.00 -19.50
N ASN A 335 10.95 -34.06 -19.50
CA ASN A 335 10.92 -35.13 -20.51
C ASN A 335 9.63 -35.99 -20.55
N ARG A 336 8.66 -35.76 -19.65
CA ARG A 336 7.34 -36.40 -19.70
C ARG A 336 6.29 -35.51 -20.39
N LEU A 337 6.59 -34.23 -20.60
CA LEU A 337 5.68 -33.30 -21.24
C LEU A 337 5.72 -33.51 -22.76
N PRO A 338 4.58 -33.78 -23.42
CA PRO A 338 4.55 -33.93 -24.87
C PRO A 338 5.11 -32.69 -25.57
N GLY A 339 6.03 -32.90 -26.53
CA GLY A 339 6.68 -31.81 -27.26
C GLY A 339 7.90 -31.19 -26.57
N ALA A 340 8.37 -31.73 -25.45
CA ALA A 340 9.62 -31.30 -24.80
C ALA A 340 10.64 -32.43 -24.72
N GLU A 341 11.89 -32.12 -25.08
CA GLU A 341 13.06 -32.99 -24.87
C GLU A 341 14.19 -32.18 -24.21
N ILE A 342 14.73 -32.71 -23.12
CA ILE A 342 15.81 -32.13 -22.33
C ILE A 342 16.93 -33.16 -22.21
N THR A 343 18.08 -32.81 -22.78
CA THR A 343 19.24 -33.70 -22.87
C THR A 343 20.45 -33.04 -22.23
N ALA A 344 21.08 -33.71 -21.26
CA ALA A 344 22.31 -33.22 -20.65
C ALA A 344 23.46 -33.16 -21.68
N CYS A 345 24.09 -32.00 -21.78
CA CYS A 345 25.23 -31.74 -22.68
C CYS A 345 26.54 -31.65 -21.89
N LYS A 346 26.50 -31.09 -20.68
CA LYS A 346 27.64 -30.89 -19.79
C LYS A 346 27.28 -31.24 -18.37
N THR A 347 28.25 -31.76 -17.61
CA THR A 347 28.07 -32.12 -16.20
C THR A 347 29.18 -31.54 -15.34
N VAL A 348 28.88 -31.19 -14.09
CA VAL A 348 29.90 -30.65 -13.17
C VAL A 348 31.08 -31.61 -13.01
N ASP A 349 30.82 -32.92 -12.86
CA ASP A 349 31.87 -33.91 -12.63
C ASP A 349 32.85 -34.05 -13.81
N GLN A 350 32.39 -33.84 -15.05
CA GLN A 350 33.21 -34.01 -16.25
C GLN A 350 33.73 -32.69 -16.83
N ASP A 351 32.92 -31.63 -16.79
CA ASP A 351 33.15 -30.36 -17.49
C ASP A 351 33.32 -29.17 -16.53
N GLY A 352 33.04 -29.33 -15.23
CA GLY A 352 33.10 -28.26 -14.22
C GLY A 352 31.84 -27.40 -14.11
N TRP A 353 30.82 -27.65 -14.94
CA TRP A 353 29.52 -26.95 -14.93
C TRP A 353 28.42 -27.80 -15.59
N ASN A 354 27.14 -27.49 -15.33
CA ASN A 354 26.00 -28.18 -15.95
C ASN A 354 25.44 -27.40 -17.14
N ALA A 355 25.13 -28.11 -18.22
CA ALA A 355 24.41 -27.57 -19.37
C ALA A 355 23.46 -28.62 -19.94
N THR A 356 22.27 -28.20 -20.37
CA THR A 356 21.32 -29.05 -21.07
C THR A 356 20.90 -28.41 -22.39
N THR A 357 20.66 -29.22 -23.40
CA THR A 357 19.94 -28.83 -24.61
C THR A 357 18.45 -29.04 -24.35
N ILE A 358 17.64 -28.05 -24.74
CA ILE A 358 16.18 -28.09 -24.60
C ILE A 358 15.58 -27.94 -26.01
N SER A 359 14.82 -28.93 -26.45
CA SER A 359 14.05 -28.94 -27.70
C SER A 359 12.57 -28.85 -27.36
N LEU A 360 11.88 -27.83 -27.91
CA LEU A 360 10.49 -27.51 -27.56
C LEU A 360 9.63 -27.33 -28.81
N TYR A 361 8.46 -27.95 -28.78
CA TYR A 361 7.32 -27.56 -29.62
C TYR A 361 6.80 -26.19 -29.16
N SER A 362 6.44 -25.30 -30.09
CA SER A 362 6.07 -23.91 -29.77
C SER A 362 4.82 -23.80 -28.89
N HIS A 363 3.91 -24.78 -28.97
CA HIS A 363 2.70 -24.88 -28.16
C HIS A 363 2.83 -25.97 -27.08
N CYS A 364 4.01 -26.09 -26.46
CA CYS A 364 4.29 -27.08 -25.43
C CYS A 364 4.00 -26.53 -24.02
N GLY A 365 3.22 -27.30 -23.24
CA GLY A 365 2.93 -26.96 -21.84
C GLY A 365 2.11 -25.68 -21.71
N THR A 366 2.50 -24.83 -20.77
CA THR A 366 1.96 -23.47 -20.66
C THR A 366 2.56 -22.61 -21.75
N HIS A 367 1.73 -22.09 -22.65
CA HIS A 367 2.20 -21.39 -23.83
C HIS A 367 1.25 -20.27 -24.24
N MET A 368 1.75 -19.40 -25.12
CA MET A 368 1.03 -18.28 -25.70
C MET A 368 0.96 -18.44 -27.22
N ASP A 369 -0.22 -18.20 -27.78
CA ASP A 369 -0.44 -18.22 -29.23
C ASP A 369 -0.25 -16.83 -29.83
N ALA A 370 0.44 -16.77 -30.97
CA ALA A 370 0.48 -15.58 -31.81
C ALA A 370 -0.59 -15.67 -32.92
N PRO A 371 -1.08 -14.53 -33.45
CA PRO A 371 -1.99 -14.53 -34.60
C PRO A 371 -1.50 -15.36 -35.79
N LYS A 372 -0.18 -15.42 -36.00
CA LYS A 372 0.46 -16.25 -37.04
C LYS A 372 0.10 -17.75 -36.95
N HIS A 373 -0.30 -18.25 -35.77
CA HIS A 373 -0.68 -19.64 -35.56
C HIS A 373 -1.84 -20.10 -36.47
N PHE A 374 -2.88 -19.26 -36.61
CA PHE A 374 -4.07 -19.57 -37.41
C PHE A 374 -4.38 -18.55 -38.53
N LEU A 375 -3.68 -17.42 -38.60
CA LEU A 375 -3.88 -16.39 -39.62
C LEU A 375 -2.69 -16.31 -40.57
N THR A 376 -2.92 -16.46 -41.89
CA THR A 376 -1.86 -16.48 -42.92
C THR A 376 -1.02 -15.19 -42.96
N GLN A 377 -1.59 -14.05 -42.54
CA GLN A 377 -0.90 -12.75 -42.42
C GLN A 377 -0.83 -12.29 -40.95
N GLY A 378 -0.91 -13.22 -40.00
CA GLY A 378 -0.87 -12.92 -38.58
C GLY A 378 0.51 -12.46 -38.10
N THR A 379 0.52 -11.55 -37.14
CA THR A 379 1.71 -11.10 -36.42
C THR A 379 2.38 -12.27 -35.69
N SER A 380 3.71 -12.35 -35.72
CA SER A 380 4.49 -13.35 -34.97
C SER A 380 4.72 -12.92 -33.52
N ILE A 381 5.01 -13.88 -32.66
CA ILE A 381 5.13 -13.68 -31.19
C ILE A 381 6.16 -12.59 -30.82
N ASP A 382 7.26 -12.48 -31.57
CA ASP A 382 8.34 -11.50 -31.33
C ASP A 382 8.00 -10.06 -31.74
N GLN A 383 6.89 -9.87 -32.45
CA GLN A 383 6.40 -8.58 -32.95
C GLN A 383 5.16 -8.09 -32.20
N MET A 384 4.60 -8.90 -31.30
CA MET A 384 3.44 -8.52 -30.50
C MET A 384 3.80 -7.48 -29.43
N PRO A 385 2.91 -6.51 -29.16
CA PRO A 385 3.07 -5.58 -28.05
C PRO A 385 3.11 -6.32 -26.70
N LEU A 386 3.90 -5.83 -25.74
CA LEU A 386 4.01 -6.46 -24.41
C LEU A 386 2.87 -6.08 -23.47
N GLU A 387 2.14 -5.01 -23.79
CA GLU A 387 1.06 -4.45 -23.00
C GLU A 387 -0.01 -5.49 -22.62
N PRO A 388 -0.48 -6.39 -23.51
CA PRO A 388 -1.44 -7.43 -23.13
C PRO A 388 -0.86 -8.49 -22.17
N PHE A 389 0.46 -8.66 -22.13
CA PHE A 389 1.13 -9.75 -21.40
C PHE A 389 1.30 -9.50 -19.91
N ILE A 390 1.16 -8.24 -19.49
CA ILE A 390 1.36 -7.79 -18.11
C ILE A 390 0.19 -6.92 -17.69
N GLY A 391 -0.44 -7.24 -16.56
CA GLY A 391 -1.40 -6.34 -15.92
C GLY A 391 -2.45 -7.09 -15.10
N THR A 392 -3.41 -6.34 -14.57
CA THR A 392 -4.52 -6.91 -13.80
C THR A 392 -5.32 -7.89 -14.65
N ALA A 393 -5.60 -9.07 -14.09
CA ALA A 393 -6.43 -10.10 -14.65
C ALA A 393 -7.54 -10.49 -13.67
N LYS A 394 -8.73 -10.71 -14.21
CA LYS A 394 -9.90 -11.19 -13.48
C LYS A 394 -9.87 -12.70 -13.43
N VAL A 395 -9.93 -13.26 -12.23
CA VAL A 395 -10.04 -14.70 -11.98
C VAL A 395 -11.53 -15.03 -11.95
N ILE A 396 -11.99 -15.75 -12.95
CA ILE A 396 -13.40 -16.17 -13.07
C ILE A 396 -13.48 -17.62 -12.61
N ASP A 397 -14.03 -17.83 -11.42
CA ASP A 397 -14.20 -19.17 -10.85
C ASP A 397 -15.42 -19.87 -11.47
N LEU A 398 -15.14 -20.90 -12.26
CA LEU A 398 -16.13 -21.72 -12.95
C LEU A 398 -16.26 -23.11 -12.31
N THR A 399 -15.61 -23.34 -11.17
CA THR A 399 -15.58 -24.65 -10.52
C THR A 399 -16.92 -25.01 -9.86
N PRO A 400 -17.27 -26.30 -9.79
CA PRO A 400 -16.67 -27.40 -10.57
C PRO A 400 -17.16 -27.38 -12.03
N VAL A 401 -16.30 -27.81 -12.96
CA VAL A 401 -16.70 -28.10 -14.35
C VAL A 401 -16.88 -29.59 -14.61
N ILE A 402 -17.70 -29.95 -15.60
CA ILE A 402 -17.85 -31.33 -16.07
C ILE A 402 -16.96 -31.63 -17.31
N PRO A 403 -16.61 -32.91 -17.55
CA PRO A 403 -15.93 -33.31 -18.78
C PRO A 403 -16.66 -32.82 -20.04
N LYS A 404 -15.90 -32.21 -20.96
CA LYS A 404 -16.41 -31.61 -22.21
C LYS A 404 -17.49 -30.54 -21.97
N GLU A 405 -17.44 -29.81 -20.87
CA GLU A 405 -18.35 -28.68 -20.62
C GLU A 405 -18.12 -27.54 -21.61
N LEU A 406 -19.21 -26.98 -22.15
CA LEU A 406 -19.16 -25.87 -23.11
C LEU A 406 -19.46 -24.59 -22.35
N LEU A 407 -18.43 -23.78 -22.13
CA LEU A 407 -18.54 -22.53 -21.41
C LEU A 407 -19.23 -21.49 -22.29
N THR A 408 -20.37 -20.97 -21.82
CA THR A 408 -21.21 -20.00 -22.52
C THR A 408 -21.04 -18.60 -21.96
N VAL A 409 -21.55 -17.58 -22.67
CA VAL A 409 -21.60 -16.20 -22.18
C VAL A 409 -22.33 -16.11 -20.85
N GLU A 410 -23.49 -16.79 -20.75
CA GLU A 410 -24.29 -16.84 -19.51
C GLU A 410 -23.46 -17.37 -18.34
N ARG A 411 -22.77 -18.51 -18.52
CA ARG A 411 -21.91 -19.12 -17.50
C ARG A 411 -20.82 -18.18 -17.00
N ILE A 412 -20.22 -17.39 -17.89
CA ILE A 412 -19.22 -16.38 -17.53
C ILE A 412 -19.88 -15.23 -16.76
N THR A 413 -20.97 -14.66 -17.27
CA THR A 413 -21.64 -13.51 -16.65
C THR A 413 -22.26 -13.80 -15.28
N GLU A 414 -22.65 -15.05 -15.02
CA GLU A 414 -23.12 -15.47 -13.69
C GLU A 414 -21.97 -15.57 -12.67
N ALA A 415 -20.78 -15.95 -13.12
CA ALA A 415 -19.60 -16.15 -12.28
C ALA A 415 -18.74 -14.89 -12.08
N THR A 416 -18.91 -13.87 -12.91
CA THR A 416 -18.09 -12.65 -12.87
C THR A 416 -18.90 -11.37 -12.64
N GLY A 417 -18.21 -10.30 -12.24
CA GLY A 417 -18.76 -8.95 -12.23
C GLY A 417 -18.80 -8.34 -13.63
N THR A 418 -18.36 -7.09 -13.76
CA THR A 418 -18.28 -6.41 -15.07
C THR A 418 -16.97 -6.75 -15.77
N ILE A 419 -17.00 -7.10 -17.06
CA ILE A 419 -15.81 -7.15 -17.94
C ILE A 419 -15.74 -5.86 -18.77
N ASN A 420 -14.60 -5.19 -18.71
CA ASN A 420 -14.30 -3.95 -19.40
C ASN A 420 -13.28 -4.18 -20.53
N ALA A 421 -13.22 -3.21 -21.46
CA ALA A 421 -12.21 -3.19 -22.51
C ALA A 421 -10.79 -3.16 -21.91
N GLY A 422 -9.90 -4.01 -22.43
CA GLY A 422 -8.53 -4.17 -21.94
C GLY A 422 -8.37 -5.13 -20.76
N ASP A 423 -9.46 -5.70 -20.24
CA ASP A 423 -9.39 -6.71 -19.18
C ASP A 423 -8.67 -7.96 -19.67
N ARG A 424 -7.97 -8.63 -18.76
CA ARG A 424 -7.43 -9.99 -18.94
C ARG A 424 -8.30 -10.94 -18.13
N VAL A 425 -8.63 -12.10 -18.67
CA VAL A 425 -9.50 -13.07 -17.98
C VAL A 425 -8.77 -14.40 -17.81
N LEU A 426 -8.76 -14.93 -16.58
CA LEU A 426 -8.28 -16.25 -16.26
C LEU A 426 -9.48 -17.12 -15.89
N LEU A 427 -9.74 -18.17 -16.67
CA LEU A 427 -10.87 -19.08 -16.46
C LEU A 427 -10.42 -20.21 -15.54
N ARG A 428 -10.78 -20.13 -14.26
CA ARG A 428 -10.48 -21.18 -13.27
C ARG A 428 -11.52 -22.27 -13.38
N THR A 429 -11.07 -23.46 -13.74
CA THR A 429 -11.88 -24.68 -13.90
C THR A 429 -11.37 -25.84 -13.03
N ASP A 430 -10.23 -25.66 -12.37
CA ASP A 430 -9.43 -26.70 -11.70
C ASP A 430 -9.06 -27.86 -12.65
N TRP A 431 -9.11 -27.66 -13.97
CA TRP A 431 -8.92 -28.74 -14.95
C TRP A 431 -7.48 -29.26 -14.97
N HIS A 432 -6.52 -28.45 -14.52
CA HIS A 432 -5.12 -28.84 -14.35
C HIS A 432 -4.96 -30.08 -13.46
N ARG A 433 -5.93 -30.41 -12.60
CA ARG A 433 -5.91 -31.64 -11.78
C ARG A 433 -5.90 -32.92 -12.61
N ASN A 434 -6.28 -32.86 -13.89
CA ASN A 434 -6.22 -33.98 -14.83
C ASN A 434 -4.86 -34.13 -15.53
N LEU A 435 -3.88 -33.22 -15.31
CA LEU A 435 -2.56 -33.26 -15.93
C LEU A 435 -1.91 -34.65 -15.80
N GLY A 436 -1.35 -35.14 -16.92
CA GLY A 436 -0.76 -36.48 -17.00
C GLY A 436 -1.76 -37.62 -17.28
N THR A 437 -3.06 -37.32 -17.40
CA THR A 437 -4.08 -38.28 -17.84
C THR A 437 -4.56 -37.98 -19.26
N SER A 438 -5.17 -38.97 -19.93
CA SER A 438 -5.80 -38.77 -21.24
C SER A 438 -6.98 -37.78 -21.19
N LYS A 439 -7.64 -37.64 -20.03
CA LYS A 439 -8.77 -36.73 -19.83
C LYS A 439 -8.38 -35.27 -20.04
N TYR A 440 -7.19 -34.88 -19.59
CA TYR A 440 -6.70 -33.50 -19.71
C TYR A 440 -6.82 -32.97 -21.15
N ARG A 441 -6.48 -33.84 -22.13
CA ARG A 441 -6.55 -33.52 -23.56
C ARG A 441 -7.88 -33.87 -24.22
N ASN A 442 -8.52 -34.98 -23.86
CA ASN A 442 -9.65 -35.52 -24.64
C ASN A 442 -11.04 -35.14 -24.09
N GLU A 443 -11.07 -34.58 -22.89
CA GLU A 443 -12.31 -34.24 -22.18
C GLU A 443 -12.33 -32.78 -21.70
N LEU A 444 -11.47 -31.91 -22.26
CA LEU A 444 -11.32 -30.54 -21.79
C LEU A 444 -12.64 -29.74 -21.78
N PRO A 445 -12.87 -28.88 -20.76
CA PRO A 445 -13.82 -27.80 -20.90
C PRO A 445 -13.30 -26.81 -21.94
N ARG A 446 -14.21 -26.20 -22.70
CA ARG A 446 -13.87 -25.30 -23.79
C ARG A 446 -14.87 -24.17 -23.92
N ILE A 447 -14.48 -23.07 -24.54
CA ILE A 447 -15.38 -21.94 -24.76
C ILE A 447 -16.22 -22.14 -26.02
N SER A 448 -17.45 -21.64 -26.02
CA SER A 448 -18.25 -21.63 -27.25
C SER A 448 -17.75 -20.55 -28.23
N PRO A 449 -17.99 -20.71 -29.55
CA PRO A 449 -17.73 -19.65 -30.53
C PRO A 449 -18.49 -18.35 -30.21
N GLU A 450 -19.66 -18.44 -29.59
CA GLU A 450 -20.42 -17.27 -29.10
C GLU A 450 -19.67 -16.55 -27.97
N LEU A 451 -19.12 -17.29 -27.00
CA LEU A 451 -18.31 -16.71 -25.94
C LEU A 451 -17.02 -16.09 -26.48
N ALA A 452 -16.37 -16.71 -27.46
CA ALA A 452 -15.21 -16.13 -28.13
C ALA A 452 -15.54 -14.78 -28.79
N ARG A 453 -16.65 -14.69 -29.53
CA ARG A 453 -17.11 -13.42 -30.13
C ARG A 453 -17.45 -12.37 -29.07
N TRP A 454 -18.09 -12.79 -27.99
CA TRP A 454 -18.42 -11.89 -26.88
C TRP A 454 -17.18 -11.31 -26.21
N PHE A 455 -16.10 -12.08 -26.04
CA PHE A 455 -14.82 -11.54 -25.56
C PHE A 455 -14.22 -10.50 -26.51
N VAL A 456 -14.35 -10.70 -27.83
CA VAL A 456 -13.93 -9.72 -28.85
C VAL A 456 -14.78 -8.45 -28.77
N GLU A 457 -16.11 -8.57 -28.64
CA GLU A 457 -17.01 -7.43 -28.45
C GLU A 457 -16.69 -6.64 -27.17
N LYS A 458 -16.27 -7.33 -26.11
CA LYS A 458 -15.80 -6.72 -24.85
C LYS A 458 -14.39 -6.17 -24.92
N GLN A 459 -13.67 -6.37 -26.02
CA GLN A 459 -12.28 -5.96 -26.21
C GLN A 459 -11.36 -6.49 -25.10
N VAL A 460 -11.55 -7.75 -24.70
CA VAL A 460 -10.66 -8.45 -23.76
C VAL A 460 -9.26 -8.53 -24.35
N ALA A 461 -8.23 -8.19 -23.58
CA ALA A 461 -6.85 -8.19 -24.04
C ALA A 461 -6.25 -9.61 -24.07
N LEU A 462 -6.65 -10.47 -23.12
CA LEU A 462 -6.09 -11.81 -22.96
C LEU A 462 -7.10 -12.78 -22.35
N VAL A 463 -7.13 -14.03 -22.85
CA VAL A 463 -7.82 -15.16 -22.22
C VAL A 463 -6.80 -16.22 -21.82
N GLY A 464 -6.78 -16.58 -20.53
CA GLY A 464 -5.96 -17.65 -19.97
C GLY A 464 -6.81 -18.83 -19.51
N VAL A 465 -6.42 -20.05 -19.89
CA VAL A 465 -7.13 -21.29 -19.54
C VAL A 465 -6.19 -22.40 -19.03
N GLU A 466 -6.69 -23.27 -18.16
CA GLU A 466 -5.97 -24.45 -17.65
C GLU A 466 -5.86 -25.64 -18.62
N PRO A 467 -6.90 -25.96 -19.43
CA PRO A 467 -6.79 -27.05 -20.39
C PRO A 467 -5.72 -26.77 -21.45
N PRO A 468 -5.30 -27.80 -22.20
CA PRO A 468 -4.28 -27.65 -23.23
C PRO A 468 -4.78 -26.89 -24.47
N SER A 469 -6.05 -26.51 -24.50
CA SER A 469 -6.60 -25.58 -25.49
C SER A 469 -7.87 -24.88 -25.01
N VAL A 470 -8.23 -23.74 -25.60
CA VAL A 470 -9.53 -23.06 -25.46
C VAL A 470 -10.67 -23.78 -26.20
N ALA A 471 -10.36 -24.71 -27.12
CA ALA A 471 -11.31 -25.43 -27.98
C ALA A 471 -11.01 -26.93 -28.09
N ASP A 472 -11.98 -27.76 -28.52
CA ASP A 472 -11.77 -29.22 -28.62
C ASP A 472 -10.70 -29.59 -29.65
N VAL A 473 -9.54 -30.05 -29.16
CA VAL A 473 -8.38 -30.48 -29.98
C VAL A 473 -8.65 -31.72 -30.84
N ASN A 474 -9.78 -32.41 -30.65
CA ASN A 474 -10.20 -33.54 -31.47
C ASN A 474 -11.23 -33.14 -32.54
N ASN A 475 -11.67 -31.87 -32.55
CA ASN A 475 -12.61 -31.31 -33.51
C ASN A 475 -11.93 -30.14 -34.25
N LEU A 476 -11.34 -30.43 -35.41
CA LEU A 476 -10.52 -29.45 -36.15
C LEU A 476 -11.32 -28.20 -36.57
N ASP A 477 -12.60 -28.36 -36.90
CA ASP A 477 -13.46 -27.25 -37.32
C ASP A 477 -13.70 -26.28 -36.16
N GLU A 478 -14.03 -26.80 -34.98
CA GLU A 478 -14.22 -26.02 -33.75
C GLU A 478 -12.92 -25.37 -33.27
N LEU A 479 -11.82 -26.15 -33.26
CA LEU A 479 -10.50 -25.65 -32.92
C LEU A 479 -10.13 -24.44 -33.79
N THR A 480 -10.27 -24.59 -35.11
CA THR A 480 -9.93 -23.52 -36.06
C THR A 480 -10.88 -22.33 -35.92
N GLU A 481 -12.19 -22.54 -35.74
CA GLU A 481 -13.15 -21.46 -35.60
C GLU A 481 -12.87 -20.59 -34.36
N VAL A 482 -12.69 -21.19 -33.19
CA VAL A 482 -12.53 -20.46 -31.93
C VAL A 482 -11.22 -19.66 -31.90
N HIS A 483 -10.10 -20.28 -32.29
CA HIS A 483 -8.81 -19.58 -32.32
C HIS A 483 -8.83 -18.42 -33.31
N ARG A 484 -9.42 -18.63 -34.49
CA ARG A 484 -9.54 -17.57 -35.50
C ARG A 484 -10.36 -16.39 -34.98
N ILE A 485 -11.49 -16.63 -34.31
CA ILE A 485 -12.31 -15.56 -33.71
C ILE A 485 -11.49 -14.72 -32.72
N LEU A 486 -10.79 -15.36 -31.78
CA LEU A 486 -10.01 -14.67 -30.76
C LEU A 486 -8.82 -13.90 -31.36
N LEU A 487 -8.06 -14.54 -32.24
CA LEU A 487 -6.85 -13.97 -32.83
C LEU A 487 -7.17 -12.85 -33.84
N GLU A 488 -8.24 -12.97 -34.65
CA GLU A 488 -8.73 -11.86 -35.49
C GLU A 488 -9.19 -10.66 -34.65
N GLY A 489 -9.69 -10.91 -33.44
CA GLY A 489 -10.06 -9.90 -32.45
C GLY A 489 -8.89 -9.30 -31.66
N ASN A 490 -7.64 -9.66 -31.97
CA ASN A 490 -6.43 -9.27 -31.23
C ASN A 490 -6.42 -9.69 -29.75
N ILE A 491 -7.08 -10.80 -29.42
CA ILE A 491 -7.04 -11.36 -28.06
C ILE A 491 -5.86 -12.32 -27.95
N VAL A 492 -5.02 -12.12 -26.95
CA VAL A 492 -3.93 -13.05 -26.62
C VAL A 492 -4.49 -14.30 -25.96
N ILE A 493 -4.07 -15.48 -26.42
CA ILE A 493 -4.47 -16.76 -25.85
C ILE A 493 -3.30 -17.32 -25.05
N VAL A 494 -3.56 -17.70 -23.79
CA VAL A 494 -2.61 -18.44 -22.95
C VAL A 494 -3.26 -19.75 -22.51
N GLU A 495 -2.65 -20.86 -22.90
CA GLU A 495 -3.21 -22.18 -22.67
C GLU A 495 -2.31 -23.00 -21.75
N GLY A 496 -2.86 -24.06 -21.16
CA GLY A 496 -2.11 -24.97 -20.30
C GLY A 496 -1.67 -24.35 -18.98
N LEU A 497 -2.44 -23.44 -18.38
CA LEU A 497 -2.16 -22.94 -17.04
C LEU A 497 -2.38 -24.02 -15.95
N THR A 498 -1.77 -23.83 -14.79
CA THR A 498 -1.94 -24.69 -13.61
C THR A 498 -2.02 -23.87 -12.33
N ASN A 499 -2.36 -24.49 -11.19
CA ASN A 499 -2.39 -23.85 -9.86
C ASN A 499 -3.37 -22.67 -9.72
N LEU A 500 -4.36 -22.51 -10.61
CA LEU A 500 -5.39 -21.47 -10.45
C LEU A 500 -6.21 -21.66 -9.16
N ASP A 501 -6.24 -22.87 -8.61
CA ASP A 501 -6.85 -23.19 -7.31
C ASP A 501 -6.14 -22.56 -6.11
N GLN A 502 -4.92 -22.08 -6.28
CA GLN A 502 -4.17 -21.35 -5.26
C GLN A 502 -4.50 -19.84 -5.26
N LEU A 503 -5.20 -19.35 -6.28
CA LEU A 503 -5.64 -17.96 -6.34
C LEU A 503 -6.81 -17.76 -5.38
N THR A 504 -6.70 -16.74 -4.53
CA THR A 504 -7.66 -16.41 -3.47
C THR A 504 -8.32 -15.06 -3.68
N ARG A 505 -7.98 -14.37 -4.77
CA ARG A 505 -8.47 -13.03 -5.13
C ARG A 505 -9.18 -13.07 -6.47
N ASP A 506 -10.23 -12.25 -6.62
CA ASP A 506 -10.98 -12.09 -7.87
C ASP A 506 -10.21 -11.30 -8.94
N GLU A 507 -9.24 -10.50 -8.51
CA GLU A 507 -8.30 -9.79 -9.38
C GLU A 507 -6.86 -10.02 -8.91
N VAL A 508 -5.98 -10.36 -9.86
CA VAL A 508 -4.54 -10.59 -9.62
C VAL A 508 -3.72 -9.84 -10.66
N GLU A 509 -2.49 -9.46 -10.34
CA GLU A 509 -1.55 -9.02 -11.37
C GLU A 509 -1.01 -10.26 -12.09
N PHE A 510 -1.25 -10.36 -13.39
CA PHE A 510 -0.84 -11.50 -14.22
C PHE A 510 0.30 -11.08 -15.14
N ILE A 511 1.33 -11.92 -15.21
CA ILE A 511 2.51 -11.72 -16.04
C ILE A 511 2.76 -13.01 -16.82
N THR A 512 2.80 -12.91 -18.15
CA THR A 512 3.01 -14.04 -19.05
C THR A 512 3.90 -13.63 -20.22
N LEU A 513 5.21 -13.76 -20.04
CA LEU A 513 6.18 -13.29 -21.04
C LEU A 513 6.74 -14.47 -21.85
N PRO A 514 6.55 -14.51 -23.18
CA PRO A 514 7.17 -15.51 -24.05
C PRO A 514 8.65 -15.21 -24.27
N LEU A 515 9.41 -16.25 -24.65
CA LEU A 515 10.71 -16.01 -25.28
C LEU A 515 10.49 -15.26 -26.59
N ARG A 516 11.40 -14.36 -26.93
CA ARG A 516 11.36 -13.59 -28.17
C ARG A 516 11.86 -14.45 -29.34
N ILE A 517 11.06 -15.42 -29.76
CA ILE A 517 11.36 -16.31 -30.88
C ILE A 517 11.03 -15.60 -32.19
N GLU A 518 12.07 -15.27 -32.97
CA GLU A 518 11.93 -14.62 -34.27
C GLU A 518 10.95 -15.39 -35.17
N SER A 519 9.93 -14.70 -35.68
CA SER A 519 8.92 -15.30 -36.57
C SER A 519 8.11 -16.45 -35.97
N GLY A 520 8.05 -16.59 -34.63
CA GLY A 520 7.32 -17.67 -33.95
C GLY A 520 5.80 -17.61 -34.11
N ASP A 521 5.17 -18.79 -34.22
CA ASP A 521 3.69 -18.99 -34.23
C ASP A 521 3.09 -19.05 -32.81
N GLY A 522 3.90 -19.42 -31.83
CA GLY A 522 3.60 -19.42 -30.41
C GLY A 522 4.89 -19.61 -29.63
N CYS A 523 4.79 -19.63 -28.30
CA CYS A 523 5.95 -19.87 -27.45
C CYS A 523 5.53 -20.41 -26.08
N PRO A 524 6.24 -21.39 -25.50
CA PRO A 524 6.12 -21.70 -24.07
C PRO A 524 6.43 -20.47 -23.23
N VAL A 525 5.67 -20.25 -22.15
CA VAL A 525 5.77 -19.07 -21.31
C VAL A 525 5.93 -19.43 -19.84
N ARG A 526 6.53 -18.51 -19.08
CA ARG A 526 6.43 -18.50 -17.62
C ARG A 526 5.28 -17.57 -17.25
N ALA A 527 4.15 -18.15 -16.86
CA ALA A 527 2.98 -17.45 -16.37
C ALA A 527 3.01 -17.38 -14.83
N ILE A 528 2.91 -16.19 -14.26
CA ILE A 528 2.79 -15.97 -12.82
C ILE A 528 1.60 -15.05 -12.50
N ALA A 529 1.00 -15.25 -11.34
CA ALA A 529 0.04 -14.33 -10.75
C ALA A 529 0.57 -13.79 -9.42
N ILE A 530 0.39 -12.50 -9.19
CA ILE A 530 0.74 -11.83 -7.94
C ILE A 530 -0.56 -11.37 -7.29
N GLN A 531 -0.82 -11.87 -6.08
CA GLN A 531 -1.99 -11.51 -5.29
C GLN A 531 -1.61 -10.88 -3.95
N SER A 532 -2.39 -9.88 -3.53
CA SER A 532 -2.23 -9.13 -2.28
C SER A 532 -3.43 -9.34 -1.36
N ASN A 533 -3.21 -9.35 -0.05
CA ASN A 533 -4.30 -9.42 0.94
C ASN A 533 -5.23 -8.21 0.95
N THR A 534 -4.88 -7.14 0.23
CA THR A 534 -5.70 -5.94 0.06
C THR A 534 -6.72 -6.05 -1.08
N GLN A 535 -6.64 -7.08 -1.92
CA GLN A 535 -7.57 -7.33 -3.03
C GLN A 535 -8.82 -8.08 -2.55
N THR A 536 -9.93 -7.95 -3.30
CA THR A 536 -11.19 -8.60 -2.96
C THR A 536 -11.02 -10.13 -2.98
N PRO A 537 -11.57 -10.86 -1.99
CA PRO A 537 -11.56 -12.32 -2.02
C PRO A 537 -12.26 -12.87 -3.26
N LEU A 538 -11.73 -13.96 -3.81
CA LEU A 538 -12.39 -14.73 -4.87
C LEU A 538 -13.76 -15.22 -4.36
N ARG A 539 -14.80 -15.06 -5.18
CA ARG A 539 -16.19 -15.34 -4.82
C ARG A 539 -16.59 -16.79 -5.00
#